data_AF-L8IJD4-F1
#
_entry.id   AF-L8IJD4-F1
#
_cell.length_a   1.000
_cell.length_b   1.000
_cell.length_c   1.000
_cell.angle_alpha   90.00
_cell.angle_beta   90.00
_cell.angle_gamma   90.00
#
_symmetry.space_group_name_H-M   'P 1'
#
loop_
_entity.id
_entity.type
_entity.pdbx_description
1 polymer ?
#
loop_
_entity_poly.entity_id
_entity_poly.type
_entity_poly.pdbx_seq_one_letter_code
_entity_poly.pdbx_strand_id
1 'polypeptide(L)'
;MALPVGLLSVSVYWLHSVAGLQHGDKYSPTMETVTHLPEVKGGKCFFPFRYRDGIFHDCVQFRVKHKWCSLNETYQGYWKYCSEEDFAKCVFPFWYRHLIYWGCTEDGDSFGKAWCSLTRNYNKDRVWKYCD
;
A
#
# COMPACT_ATOMS: atom_id res chain seq x y z
N MET A 1 69.22 29.88 -20.64
CA MET A 1 70.17 28.81 -20.22
C MET A 1 69.69 28.32 -18.87
N ALA A 2 69.46 27.06 -18.54
CA ALA A 2 69.33 25.76 -19.20
C ALA A 2 68.68 24.89 -18.11
N LEU A 3 67.78 23.98 -18.49
CA LEU A 3 67.29 22.93 -17.58
C LEU A 3 68.45 21.99 -17.21
N PRO A 4 68.33 21.26 -16.09
CA PRO A 4 68.64 19.84 -16.18
C PRO A 4 67.54 18.95 -15.58
N VAL A 5 67.40 17.82 -16.26
CA VAL A 5 66.51 16.69 -16.01
C VAL A 5 67.09 15.81 -14.90
N GLY A 6 66.25 15.30 -14.01
CA GLY A 6 66.61 14.29 -13.01
C GLY A 6 65.46 13.33 -12.75
N LEU A 7 65.51 12.17 -13.40
CA LEU A 7 64.70 10.98 -13.11
C LEU A 7 65.15 10.34 -11.79
N LEU A 8 64.20 9.74 -11.05
CA LEU A 8 64.23 8.37 -10.49
C LEU A 8 63.34 8.26 -9.24
N SER A 9 62.35 7.36 -9.30
CA SER A 9 62.05 6.30 -8.31
C SER A 9 60.56 5.99 -8.21
N VAL A 10 60.29 4.71 -7.99
CA VAL A 10 59.08 3.95 -8.33
C VAL A 10 58.29 3.61 -7.07
N SER A 11 56.95 3.66 -7.17
CA SER A 11 55.93 3.12 -6.25
C SER A 11 55.91 3.79 -4.87
N VAL A 12 54.77 4.05 -4.22
CA VAL A 12 53.82 3.14 -3.54
C VAL A 12 52.61 4.06 -3.17
N TYR A 13 51.31 3.76 -3.23
CA TYR A 13 50.53 2.65 -2.69
C TYR A 13 49.17 2.61 -3.42
N TRP A 14 48.83 1.45 -3.99
CA TRP A 14 47.47 1.10 -4.39
C TRP A 14 46.61 0.92 -3.14
N LEU A 15 45.69 1.84 -2.86
CA LEU A 15 44.67 1.67 -1.83
C LEU A 15 43.51 0.84 -2.39
N HIS A 16 43.40 -0.36 -1.83
CA HIS A 16 42.31 -1.30 -1.98
C HIS A 16 40.97 -0.70 -1.51
N SER A 17 39.88 -1.08 -2.19
CA SER A 17 38.67 -1.58 -1.52
C SER A 17 37.75 -2.26 -2.53
N VAL A 18 37.43 -3.51 -2.25
CA VAL A 18 36.43 -4.35 -2.92
C VAL A 18 35.18 -4.43 -2.03
N ALA A 19 34.06 -4.79 -2.66
CA ALA A 19 32.76 -5.22 -2.11
C ALA A 19 31.69 -4.12 -2.00
N GLY A 20 30.63 -4.30 -2.80
CA GLY A 20 29.47 -3.41 -2.86
C GLY A 20 28.36 -3.73 -1.87
N LEU A 21 27.25 -3.01 -1.98
CA LEU A 21 25.88 -3.35 -1.60
C LEU A 21 24.95 -2.31 -2.24
N GLN A 22 23.88 -2.78 -2.89
CA GLN A 22 22.74 -1.96 -3.35
C GLN A 22 22.01 -1.31 -2.17
N HIS A 23 21.16 -0.30 -2.46
CA HIS A 23 19.97 0.24 -1.76
C HIS A 23 19.98 1.76 -2.07
N GLY A 24 19.03 2.40 -2.75
CA GLY A 24 17.58 2.22 -2.82
C GLY A 24 16.99 3.64 -2.79
N ASP A 25 16.04 3.91 -3.66
CA ASP A 25 15.68 5.25 -4.16
C ASP A 25 15.15 6.25 -3.11
N LYS A 26 15.58 7.51 -3.23
CA LYS A 26 14.97 8.66 -2.57
C LYS A 26 13.94 9.26 -3.52
N TYR A 27 12.69 8.81 -3.45
CA TYR A 27 11.56 9.48 -4.11
C TYR A 27 10.44 9.74 -3.09
N SER A 28 10.20 11.02 -2.82
CA SER A 28 9.06 11.54 -2.06
C SER A 28 8.09 12.12 -3.08
N PRO A 29 6.84 11.64 -3.22
CA PRO A 29 5.91 12.23 -4.18
C PRO A 29 5.39 13.56 -3.62
N THR A 30 5.89 14.66 -4.17
CA THR A 30 5.17 15.93 -4.15
C THR A 30 3.88 15.78 -4.94
N MET A 31 2.78 16.37 -4.47
CA MET A 31 1.52 16.47 -5.20
C MET A 31 1.78 16.94 -6.63
N GLU A 32 1.64 16.05 -7.61
CA GLU A 32 1.66 16.42 -9.01
C GLU A 32 0.23 16.61 -9.52
N THR A 33 0.01 17.79 -10.05
CA THR A 33 -1.21 18.28 -10.68
C THR A 33 -1.63 17.34 -11.80
N VAL A 34 -2.70 16.57 -11.58
CA VAL A 34 -3.18 15.57 -12.53
C VAL A 34 -3.85 16.25 -13.72
N THR A 35 -3.13 16.37 -14.83
CA THR A 35 -3.70 16.53 -16.17
C THR A 35 -3.25 15.32 -16.98
N HIS A 36 -4.20 14.47 -17.36
CA HIS A 36 -4.03 13.14 -17.95
C HIS A 36 -3.45 12.06 -17.01
N LEU A 37 -4.35 11.35 -16.31
CA LEU A 37 -4.04 10.05 -15.72
C LEU A 37 -3.78 9.07 -16.89
N PRO A 38 -2.57 8.52 -17.06
CA PRO A 38 -2.35 7.48 -18.04
C PRO A 38 -3.20 6.26 -17.66
N GLU A 39 -3.63 5.49 -18.65
CA GLU A 39 -4.27 4.19 -18.44
C GLU A 39 -3.39 3.33 -17.51
N VAL A 40 -3.71 3.32 -16.21
CA VAL A 40 -2.92 2.60 -15.22
C VAL A 40 -3.22 1.12 -15.36
N LYS A 41 -2.53 0.45 -16.29
CA LYS A 41 -2.27 -0.98 -16.18
C LYS A 41 -1.57 -1.19 -14.83
N GLY A 42 -2.32 -1.61 -13.81
CA GLY A 42 -1.82 -1.79 -12.43
C GLY A 42 -2.45 -0.87 -11.37
N GLY A 43 -3.61 -0.27 -11.62
CA GLY A 43 -4.31 0.53 -10.59
C GLY A 43 -4.62 -0.28 -9.32
N LYS A 44 -4.52 0.38 -8.15
CA LYS A 44 -4.93 -0.18 -6.86
C LYS A 44 -6.40 0.10 -6.58
N CYS A 45 -7.06 -0.79 -5.85
CA CYS A 45 -8.40 -0.52 -5.34
C CYS A 45 -8.41 0.74 -4.46
N PHE A 46 -9.41 1.59 -4.69
CA PHE A 46 -9.64 2.77 -3.87
C PHE A 46 -10.69 2.41 -2.80
N PHE A 47 -10.29 2.38 -1.53
CA PHE A 47 -11.23 2.15 -0.43
C PHE A 47 -11.30 3.37 0.51
N PRO A 48 -12.51 3.78 0.93
CA PRO A 48 -13.80 3.32 0.41
C PRO A 48 -14.11 3.89 -0.99
N PHE A 49 -14.83 3.13 -1.82
CA PHE A 49 -15.37 3.65 -3.09
C PHE A 49 -16.89 3.66 -3.14
N ARG A 50 -17.45 4.58 -3.92
CA ARG A 50 -18.88 4.75 -4.17
C ARG A 50 -19.26 4.06 -5.48
N TYR A 51 -20.28 3.22 -5.42
CA TYR A 51 -20.88 2.60 -6.60
C TYR A 51 -22.39 2.48 -6.41
N ARG A 52 -23.16 3.09 -7.33
CA ARG A 52 -24.61 3.29 -7.16
C ARG A 52 -24.87 4.02 -5.83
N ASP A 53 -25.85 3.58 -5.06
CA ASP A 53 -26.19 4.16 -3.75
C ASP A 53 -25.39 3.54 -2.59
N GLY A 54 -24.28 2.85 -2.88
CA GLY A 54 -23.46 2.16 -1.89
C GLY A 54 -22.06 2.73 -1.73
N ILE A 55 -21.51 2.61 -0.52
CA ILE A 55 -20.10 2.85 -0.19
C ILE A 55 -19.49 1.52 0.21
N PHE A 56 -18.37 1.16 -0.40
CA PHE A 56 -17.75 -0.14 -0.23
C PHE A 56 -16.31 0.00 0.25
N HIS A 57 -16.00 -0.73 1.31
CA HIS A 57 -14.69 -0.74 1.96
C HIS A 57 -13.86 -1.96 1.60
N ASP A 58 -14.37 -2.84 0.73
CA ASP A 58 -13.69 -4.05 0.27
C ASP A 58 -14.17 -4.41 -1.14
N CYS A 59 -13.53 -5.39 -1.76
CA CYS A 59 -13.93 -5.94 -3.04
C CYS A 59 -15.36 -6.50 -3.00
N VAL A 60 -16.18 -6.10 -3.97
CA VAL A 60 -17.62 -6.40 -4.01
C VAL A 60 -17.95 -7.47 -5.04
N GLN A 61 -19.08 -8.15 -4.85
CA GLN A 61 -19.60 -9.17 -5.75
C GLN A 61 -21.08 -8.93 -6.07
N PHE A 62 -21.42 -8.76 -7.36
CA PHE A 62 -22.81 -8.63 -7.80
C PHE A 62 -23.09 -9.66 -8.90
N ARG A 63 -23.59 -10.84 -8.52
CA ARG A 63 -24.06 -11.93 -9.41
C ARG A 63 -23.06 -12.50 -10.43
N VAL A 64 -21.81 -12.03 -10.47
CA VAL A 64 -20.70 -12.59 -11.24
C VAL A 64 -19.75 -13.39 -10.35
N LYS A 65 -19.04 -14.34 -10.96
CA LYS A 65 -18.09 -15.25 -10.28
C LYS A 65 -16.91 -14.53 -9.61
N HIS A 66 -16.52 -13.35 -10.09
CA HIS A 66 -15.34 -12.64 -9.63
C HIS A 66 -15.68 -11.34 -8.88
N LYS A 67 -14.95 -11.09 -7.78
CA LYS A 67 -15.04 -9.85 -7.02
C LYS A 67 -14.26 -8.73 -7.72
N TRP A 68 -14.68 -7.48 -7.54
CA TRP A 68 -14.06 -6.32 -8.18
C TRP A 68 -14.03 -5.10 -7.25
N CYS A 69 -13.25 -4.09 -7.64
CA CYS A 69 -13.16 -2.81 -6.94
C CYS A 69 -13.05 -1.63 -7.93
N SER A 70 -13.46 -0.44 -7.49
CA SER A 70 -13.18 0.80 -8.22
C SER A 70 -11.73 1.24 -7.99
N LEU A 71 -11.13 1.86 -9.00
CA LEU A 71 -9.80 2.46 -8.90
C LEU A 71 -9.84 3.94 -8.45
N ASN A 72 -11.05 4.52 -8.37
CA ASN A 72 -11.31 5.90 -7.93
C ASN A 72 -12.36 5.91 -6.80
N GLU A 73 -12.41 7.01 -6.04
CA GLU A 73 -13.39 7.21 -4.97
C GLU A 73 -14.84 7.04 -5.44
N THR A 74 -15.19 7.60 -6.59
CA THR A 74 -16.50 7.41 -7.21
C THR A 74 -16.33 6.61 -8.49
N TYR A 75 -17.08 5.52 -8.64
CA TYR A 75 -17.01 4.69 -9.83
C TYR A 75 -17.38 5.49 -11.08
N GLN A 76 -16.41 5.64 -11.98
CA GLN A 76 -16.53 6.36 -13.25
C GLN A 76 -16.11 5.48 -14.44
N GLY A 77 -16.12 4.16 -14.28
CA GLY A 77 -15.68 3.20 -15.30
C GLY A 77 -14.26 2.66 -15.11
N TYR A 78 -13.50 3.16 -14.14
CA TYR A 78 -12.18 2.64 -13.76
C TYR A 78 -12.32 1.58 -12.67
N TRP A 79 -12.12 0.32 -13.03
CA TRP A 79 -12.25 -0.83 -12.12
C TRP A 79 -11.32 -1.97 -12.52
N LYS A 80 -11.11 -2.91 -11.61
CA LYS A 80 -10.46 -4.18 -11.92
C LYS A 80 -11.06 -5.34 -11.10
N TYR A 81 -10.82 -6.56 -11.55
CA TYR A 81 -11.05 -7.74 -10.72
C TYR A 81 -10.02 -7.79 -9.60
N CYS A 82 -10.47 -8.21 -8.42
CA CYS A 82 -9.60 -8.33 -7.27
C CYS A 82 -8.79 -9.63 -7.30
N SER A 83 -7.50 -9.53 -7.01
CA SER A 83 -6.65 -10.61 -6.53
C SER A 83 -6.57 -10.59 -4.99
N GLU A 84 -5.84 -11.52 -4.38
CA GLU A 84 -5.72 -11.65 -2.91
C GLU A 84 -5.14 -10.39 -2.23
N GLU A 85 -4.28 -9.67 -2.94
CA GLU A 85 -3.66 -8.43 -2.45
C GLU A 85 -4.62 -7.23 -2.45
N ASP A 86 -5.68 -7.30 -3.23
CA ASP A 86 -6.64 -6.19 -3.43
C ASP A 86 -7.70 -6.10 -2.33
N PHE A 87 -7.88 -7.16 -1.53
CA PHE A 87 -8.83 -7.12 -0.43
C PHE A 87 -8.40 -6.13 0.64
N ALA A 88 -9.38 -5.41 1.15
CA ALA A 88 -9.15 -4.40 2.16
C ALA A 88 -8.47 -4.99 3.39
N LYS A 89 -7.46 -4.27 3.88
CA LYS A 89 -6.72 -4.65 5.08
C LYS A 89 -7.43 -4.09 6.30
N CYS A 90 -7.25 -4.78 7.42
CA CYS A 90 -7.69 -4.29 8.72
C CYS A 90 -7.06 -2.92 9.00
N VAL A 91 -7.84 -2.03 9.61
CA VAL A 91 -7.33 -0.73 10.09
C VAL A 91 -6.98 -0.89 11.56
N PHE A 92 -5.71 -0.66 11.90
CA PHE A 92 -5.24 -0.67 13.29
C PHE A 92 -4.64 0.68 13.69
N PRO A 93 -4.84 1.13 14.94
CA PRO A 93 -5.80 0.58 15.89
C PRO A 93 -7.25 0.95 15.53
N PHE A 94 -8.21 0.10 15.90
CA PHE A 94 -9.64 0.41 15.75
C PHE A 94 -10.39 0.38 17.09
N TRP A 95 -11.46 1.19 17.17
CA TRP A 95 -12.29 1.34 18.36
C TRP A 95 -13.52 0.45 18.27
N TYR A 96 -13.71 -0.43 19.25
CA TYR A 96 -14.92 -1.24 19.40
C TYR A 96 -15.38 -1.22 20.85
N ARG A 97 -16.65 -0.86 21.06
CA ARG A 97 -17.24 -0.55 22.37
C ARG A 97 -16.35 0.45 23.13
N HIS A 98 -15.83 0.07 24.29
CA HIS A 98 -14.97 0.91 25.12
C HIS A 98 -13.47 0.52 25.03
N LEU A 99 -13.09 -0.28 24.03
CA LEU A 99 -11.74 -0.83 23.87
C LEU A 99 -11.11 -0.42 22.53
N ILE A 100 -9.77 -0.42 22.51
CA ILE A 100 -8.93 -0.15 21.33
C ILE A 100 -8.18 -1.43 20.99
N TYR A 101 -8.33 -1.89 19.75
CA TYR A 101 -7.74 -3.12 19.25
C TYR A 101 -6.58 -2.84 18.29
N TRP A 102 -5.47 -3.55 18.49
CA TRP A 102 -4.27 -3.50 17.65
C TRP A 102 -4.09 -4.73 16.76
N GLY A 103 -5.02 -5.68 16.86
CA GLY A 103 -5.05 -6.94 16.12
C GLY A 103 -6.49 -7.42 15.99
N CYS A 104 -6.66 -8.59 15.38
CA CYS A 104 -7.95 -9.24 15.30
C CYS A 104 -8.47 -9.60 16.70
N THR A 105 -9.78 -9.56 16.88
CA THR A 105 -10.45 -9.90 18.15
C THR A 105 -11.61 -10.84 17.88
N GLU A 106 -11.94 -11.68 18.85
CA GLU A 106 -13.14 -12.53 18.84
C GLU A 106 -14.31 -11.86 19.58
N ASP A 107 -14.08 -10.69 20.17
CA ASP A 107 -15.06 -9.99 20.99
C ASP A 107 -16.35 -9.72 20.22
N GLY A 108 -17.46 -10.20 20.78
CA GLY A 108 -18.80 -10.00 20.23
C GLY A 108 -19.19 -10.94 19.09
N ASP A 109 -18.30 -11.80 18.60
CA ASP A 109 -18.66 -12.88 17.66
C ASP A 109 -19.15 -14.11 18.45
N SER A 110 -20.32 -14.64 18.10
CA SER A 110 -20.94 -15.74 18.85
C SER A 110 -20.26 -17.11 18.62
N PHE A 111 -19.42 -17.22 17.60
CA PHE A 111 -18.75 -18.46 17.21
C PHE A 111 -17.23 -18.41 17.49
N GLY A 112 -16.75 -17.36 18.17
CA GLY A 112 -15.34 -17.17 18.47
C GLY A 112 -14.48 -16.91 17.24
N LYS A 113 -15.05 -16.40 16.15
CA LYS A 113 -14.27 -16.13 14.94
C LYS A 113 -13.61 -14.75 15.01
N ALA A 114 -12.29 -14.72 14.89
CA ALA A 114 -11.51 -13.49 14.92
C ALA A 114 -11.87 -12.56 13.75
N TRP A 115 -12.06 -11.28 14.06
CA TRP A 115 -12.44 -10.24 13.11
C TRP A 115 -11.68 -8.94 13.37
N CYS A 116 -11.68 -8.04 12.39
CA CYS A 116 -11.09 -6.72 12.50
C CYS A 116 -11.96 -5.66 11.82
N SER A 117 -11.84 -4.39 12.23
CA SER A 117 -12.52 -3.30 11.52
C SER A 117 -11.75 -2.88 10.27
N LEU A 118 -12.49 -2.46 9.24
CA LEU A 118 -11.95 -1.80 8.05
C LEU A 118 -11.95 -0.26 8.19
N THR A 119 -12.23 0.23 9.40
CA THR A 119 -12.30 1.65 9.75
C THR A 119 -11.69 1.89 11.10
N ARG A 120 -11.27 3.12 11.38
CA ARG A 120 -10.72 3.47 12.71
C ARG A 120 -11.79 3.40 13.80
N ASN A 121 -13.06 3.66 13.50
CA ASN A 121 -14.14 3.67 14.49
C ASN A 121 -15.26 2.72 14.10
N TYR A 122 -15.14 1.46 14.50
CA TYR A 122 -16.17 0.45 14.26
C TYR A 122 -17.52 0.86 14.86
N ASN A 123 -17.53 1.48 16.05
CA ASN A 123 -18.79 1.85 16.71
C ASN A 123 -19.66 2.77 15.85
N LYS A 124 -19.02 3.64 15.06
CA LYS A 124 -19.71 4.53 14.13
C LYS A 124 -20.02 3.84 12.81
N ASP A 125 -18.99 3.25 12.19
CA ASP A 125 -19.06 2.86 10.79
C ASP A 125 -19.60 1.43 10.62
N ARG A 126 -19.38 0.57 11.63
CA ARG A 126 -19.80 -0.85 11.67
C ARG A 126 -19.32 -1.66 10.47
N VAL A 127 -18.16 -1.29 9.92
CA VAL A 127 -17.51 -1.98 8.81
C VAL A 127 -16.39 -2.86 9.33
N TRP A 128 -16.41 -4.13 8.95
CA TRP A 128 -15.49 -5.15 9.44
C TRP A 128 -15.36 -6.31 8.46
N LYS A 129 -14.36 -7.15 8.69
CA LYS A 129 -14.22 -8.46 8.04
C LYS A 129 -13.67 -9.48 9.04
N TYR A 130 -13.89 -10.76 8.74
CA TYR A 130 -13.16 -11.82 9.41
C TYR A 130 -11.68 -11.76 9.04
N CYS A 131 -10.84 -12.12 10.00
CA CYS A 131 -9.43 -12.35 9.74
C CYS A 131 -9.24 -13.74 9.13
N ASP A 132 -8.21 -13.84 8.30
CA ASP A 132 -7.73 -15.09 7.71
C ASP A 132 -6.76 -15.80 8.67
#